data_AF-A0A535BE60-F1
#
_entry.id   AF-A0A535BE60-F1
#
_cell.length_a   1.000
_cell.length_b   1.000
_cell.length_c   1.000
_cell.angle_alpha   90.00
_cell.angle_beta   90.00
_cell.angle_gamma   90.00
#
_symmetry.space_group_name_H-M   'P 1'
#
loop_
_entity.id
_entity.type
_entity.pdbx_description
1 polymer ?
#
loop_
_entity_poly.entity_id
_entity_poly.type
_entity_poly.pdbx_seq_one_letter_code
_entity_poly.pdbx_strand_id
1 'polypeptide(L)' 'MTLAVITLIAILFYVAGCASPETTRTRGGGPGGDVGNRTEIVRMHEGSKPFEKTPKIIPTQNPSLAPASQADQLSRR' A
#
# COMPACT_ATOMS: atom_id res chain seq x y z
N MET A 1 -37.45 4.65 24.40
CA MET A 1 -36.36 5.60 24.70
C MET A 1 -36.84 7.00 24.38
N THR A 2 -36.67 7.96 25.29
CA THR A 2 -37.06 9.36 25.02
C THR A 2 -36.10 9.99 24.02
N LEU A 3 -36.56 11.01 23.29
CA LEU A 3 -35.77 11.72 22.27
C LEU A 3 -34.43 12.22 22.84
N ALA A 4 -34.44 12.73 24.08
CA ALA A 4 -33.25 13.17 24.80
C ALA A 4 -32.19 12.07 24.98
N VAL A 5 -32.63 10.83 25.25
CA VAL A 5 -31.72 9.68 25.40
C VAL A 5 -31.10 9.30 24.06
N ILE A 6 -31.87 9.37 22.96
CA ILE A 6 -31.35 9.10 21.61
C ILE A 6 -30.30 10.15 21.22
N THR A 7 -30.58 11.43 21.46
CA THR A 7 -29.65 12.52 21.17
C THR A 7 -28.35 12.41 21.97
N LEU A 8 -28.45 12.06 23.27
CA LEU A 8 -27.28 11.86 24.12
C LEU A 8 -26.40 10.71 23.61
N ILE A 9 -27.02 9.60 23.22
CA ILE A 9 -26.30 8.43 22.67
C ILE A 9 -25.60 8.80 21.36
N ALA A 10 -26.25 9.53 20.46
CA ALA A 10 -25.65 9.96 19.20
C ALA A 10 -24.41 10.85 19.42
N ILE A 11 -24.47 11.77 20.37
CA ILE A 11 -23.34 12.65 20.73
C ILE A 11 -22.18 11.82 21.28
N LEU A 12 -22.45 10.84 22.15
CA LEU A 12 -21.41 9.98 22.71
C LEU A 12 -20.66 9.16 21.64
N PHE A 13 -21.39 8.60 20.67
CA PHE A 13 -20.76 7.86 19.56
C PHE A 13 -19.93 8.77 18.64
N TYR A 14 -20.38 9.99 18.39
CA TYR A 14 -19.63 10.96 17.59
C TYR A 14 -18.28 11.31 18.23
N VAL A 15 -18.27 11.59 19.54
CA VAL A 15 -17.03 11.90 20.28
C VAL A 15 -16.10 10.69 20.40
N ALA A 16 -16.65 9.48 20.58
CA ALA A 16 -15.86 8.25 20.63
C ALA A 16 -15.16 7.93 19.30
N GLY A 17 -15.75 8.29 18.15
CA GLY A 17 -15.13 8.12 16.83
C GLY A 17 -13.87 8.97 16.65
N CYS A 18 -13.85 10.20 17.19
CA CYS A 18 -12.68 11.09 17.12
C CYS A 18 -11.49 10.59 17.94
N ALA A 19 -11.73 9.82 19.01
CA ALA A 19 -10.69 9.21 19.84
C ALA A 19 -10.37 7.75 19.41
N SER A 20 -10.87 7.31 18.25
CA SER A 20 -10.68 5.93 17.83
C SER A 20 -9.21 5.64 17.49
N PRO A 21 -8.71 4.42 17.77
CA PRO A 21 -7.39 3.98 17.32
C PRO A 21 -7.22 4.03 15.79
N GLU A 22 -8.31 4.03 15.04
CA GLU A 22 -8.28 4.17 13.59
C GLU A 22 -7.89 5.59 13.14
N THR A 23 -8.14 6.62 13.95
CA THR A 23 -7.67 8.00 13.67
C THR A 23 -6.15 8.14 13.75
N THR A 24 -5.49 7.35 14.60
CA THR A 24 -4.02 7.32 14.70
C THR A 24 -3.38 6.29 13.78
N ARG A 25 -4.18 5.45 13.13
CA ARG A 25 -3.71 4.41 12.22
C ARG A 25 -3.28 5.01 10.89
N THR A 26 -1.98 5.22 10.74
CA THR A 26 -1.37 5.49 9.43
C THR A 26 -1.37 4.20 8.61
N ARG A 27 -2.12 4.14 7.50
CA ARG A 27 -1.97 3.07 6.49
C ARG A 27 -0.60 3.20 5.83
N GLY A 28 0.44 2.60 6.41
CA GLY A 28 1.79 2.53 5.82
C GLY A 28 2.37 3.87 5.33
N GLY A 29 1.90 4.99 5.89
CA GLY A 29 2.26 6.36 5.50
C GLY A 29 3.51 6.88 6.21
N GLY A 30 4.35 6.00 6.74
CA GLY A 30 5.71 6.38 7.13
C GLY A 30 6.51 6.85 5.92
N PRO A 31 7.73 7.39 6.07
CA PRO A 31 8.61 7.72 4.95
C PRO A 31 8.75 6.49 4.04
N GLY A 32 7.96 6.47 2.96
CA GLY A 32 7.71 5.28 2.12
C GLY A 32 6.30 5.21 1.55
N GLY A 33 5.29 5.77 2.24
CA GLY A 33 3.90 5.87 1.76
C GLY A 33 3.54 7.21 1.10
N ASP A 34 4.43 8.20 1.21
CA ASP A 34 4.35 9.45 0.47
C ASP A 34 5.06 9.30 -0.89
N VAL A 35 4.40 9.67 -1.99
CA VAL A 35 5.03 9.75 -3.32
C VAL A 35 6.19 10.74 -3.35
N GLY A 36 6.28 11.64 -2.34
CA GLY A 36 7.38 12.56 -2.11
C GLY A 36 8.59 11.97 -1.35
N ASN A 37 8.55 10.73 -0.85
CA ASN A 37 9.66 10.13 -0.08
C ASN A 37 10.78 9.56 -0.98
N ARG A 38 11.25 10.36 -1.93
CA ARG A 38 12.37 10.01 -2.81
C ARG A 38 13.30 11.21 -2.88
N THR A 39 14.37 11.18 -2.10
CA THR A 39 15.49 12.13 -2.24
C THR A 39 16.14 12.05 -3.62
N GLU A 40 16.02 10.91 -4.31
CA GLU A 40 16.45 10.70 -5.68
C GLU A 40 15.33 10.10 -6.53
N ILE A 41 15.21 10.53 -7.79
CA ILE A 41 14.31 9.91 -8.77
C ILE A 41 14.70 8.44 -8.91
N VAL A 42 13.79 7.53 -8.55
CA VAL A 42 13.97 6.10 -8.84
C VAL A 42 13.89 5.92 -10.35
N ARG A 43 15.06 5.82 -10.98
CA ARG A 43 15.16 5.47 -12.39
C ARG A 43 14.78 4.01 -12.54
N MET A 44 13.62 3.75 -13.12
CA MET A 44 13.23 2.40 -13.49
C MET A 44 14.20 1.85 -14.54
N HIS A 45 14.67 0.63 -14.33
CA HIS A 45 15.41 -0.12 -15.35
C HIS A 45 14.50 -0.43 -16.54
N GLU A 46 15.09 -0.59 -17.72
CA GLU A 46 14.36 -1.00 -18.92
C GLU A 46 13.68 -2.36 -18.68
N GLY A 47 12.37 -2.41 -18.93
CA GLY A 47 11.55 -3.59 -18.68
C GLY A 47 11.05 -3.75 -17.23
N SER A 48 11.21 -2.72 -16.37
CA SER A 48 10.62 -2.65 -15.02
C SER A 48 10.85 -3.91 -14.19
N LYS A 49 12.10 -4.42 -14.17
CA LYS A 49 12.48 -5.69 -13.53
C LYS A 49 12.56 -5.54 -12.00
N PRO A 50 11.56 -6.00 -11.22
CA PRO A 50 11.47 -5.66 -9.79
C PRO A 50 12.53 -6.35 -8.93
N PHE A 51 13.10 -7.45 -9.42
CA PHE A 51 14.10 -8.26 -8.72
C PHE A 51 15.50 -8.11 -9.33
N GLU A 52 15.73 -7.06 -10.12
CA GLU A 52 17.04 -6.81 -10.71
C GLU A 52 18.07 -6.58 -9.59
N LYS A 53 19.17 -7.35 -9.64
CA LYS A 53 20.25 -7.36 -8.62
C LYS A 53 19.84 -7.83 -7.21
N THR A 54 18.64 -8.35 -7.01
CA THR A 54 18.27 -8.96 -5.73
C THR A 54 19.09 -10.24 -5.51
N PRO A 55 19.87 -10.36 -4.41
CA PRO A 55 20.63 -11.57 -4.12
C PRO A 55 19.70 -12.77 -3.92
N LYS A 56 20.03 -13.90 -4.56
CA LYS A 56 19.28 -15.16 -4.40
C LYS A 56 19.82 -15.92 -3.20
N ILE A 57 19.30 -15.59 -2.02
CA ILE A 57 19.75 -16.18 -0.74
C ILE A 57 19.04 -17.52 -0.49
N ILE A 58 17.82 -17.68 -1.01
CA ILE A 58 17.03 -18.90 -0.88
C ILE A 58 17.03 -19.63 -2.24
N PRO A 59 17.33 -20.93 -2.30
CA PRO A 59 17.29 -21.72 -3.54
C PRO A 59 15.86 -22.00 -4.03
N THR A 60 14.85 -21.26 -3.57
CA THR A 60 13.47 -21.41 -4.03
C THR A 60 13.39 -21.13 -5.51
N GLN A 61 12.92 -22.12 -6.26
CA GLN A 61 12.48 -21.95 -7.64
C GLN A 61 11.19 -21.14 -7.62
N ASN A 62 11.33 -19.81 -7.59
CA ASN A 62 10.21 -18.95 -7.96
C ASN A 62 9.78 -19.31 -9.40
N PRO A 63 8.47 -19.29 -9.71
CA PRO A 63 8.01 -19.46 -11.07
C PRO A 63 8.76 -18.50 -12.01
N SER A 64 9.16 -18.98 -13.18
CA SER A 64 9.83 -18.14 -14.16
C SER A 64 8.95 -16.95 -14.52
N LEU A 65 9.52 -15.75 -14.55
CA LEU A 65 8.83 -14.55 -15.00
C LEU A 65 8.75 -14.45 -16.53
N ALA A 66 9.39 -15.38 -17.27
CA ALA A 66 9.44 -15.36 -18.72
C ALA A 66 8.05 -15.30 -19.41
N PRO A 67 7.02 -16.03 -18.95
CA PRO A 67 5.68 -15.92 -19.54
C PRO A 67 5.07 -14.52 -19.37
N ALA A 68 5.29 -13.87 -18.22
CA ALA A 68 4.81 -12.51 -17.98
C ALA A 68 5.53 -11.50 -18.89
N SER A 69 6.85 -11.65 -19.06
CA SER A 69 7.62 -10.82 -20.01
C SER A 69 7.18 -11.02 -21.46
N GLN A 70 6.86 -12.25 -21.86
CA GLN A 70 6.33 -12.53 -23.20
C GLN A 70 4.98 -11.87 -23.43
N ALA A 71 4.06 -11.94 -22.47
CA ALA A 71 2.75 -11.31 -22.56
C ALA A 71 2.85 -9.77 -22.73
N ASP A 72 3.76 -9.12 -21.99
CA ASP A 72 4.01 -7.67 -22.13
C ASP A 72 4.61 -7.31 -23.50
N GLN A 73 5.50 -8.14 -24.05
CA GLN A 73 6.03 -7.90 -25.40
C GLN A 73 4.97 -8.03 -26.48
N LEU A 74 4.06 -9.00 -26.34
CA LEU A 74 2.96 -9.22 -27.28
C LEU A 74 1.91 -8.11 -27.22
N SER A 75 1.66 -7.51 -26.05
CA SER A 75 0.69 -6.42 -25.91
C SER A 75 1.16 -5.08 -26.49
N ARG A 76 2.48 -4.92 -26.70
CA ARG A 76 3.10 -3.72 -27.28
C ARG A 76 3.24 -3.76 -28.80
N ARG A 77 2.90 -4.89 -29.43
CA ARG A 77 2.85 -5.06 -30.89
C ARG A 77 1.49 -4.66 -31.42
#